data_AF-A0A929UF46-F1
#
_entry.id   AF-A0A929UF46-F1
#
_cell.length_a   1.000
_cell.length_b   1.000
_cell.length_c   1.000
_cell.angle_alpha   90.00
_cell.angle_beta   90.00
_cell.angle_gamma   90.00
#
_symmetry.space_group_name_H-M   'P 1'
#
loop_
_entity.id
_entity.type
_entity.pdbx_description
1 polymer ?
#
loop_
_entity_poly.entity_id
_entity_poly.type
_entity_poly.pdbx_seq_one_letter_code
_entity_poly.pdbx_strand_id
1 'polypeptide(L)'
;MPITVNEREKTIHLETDHTSYMMAVSEYGHLGHLYYGKRIKHVNPEEHFRFFEVPSPGPDLKREKARMLAIFPFEYPTGGIGDFRTPALQVRNEKGMSACELLYRDARVEFGKPKLPGLPSSFGDEQSVETLTVELEDPVLHLRVTLFYSVFAKEDVITRSVRICNEGKETLTIERALSVSMDLENRNFEVLGLFGDWARERHPERVKLHHGKQVISSLRGVSSPQEAPFIALLGEGTSQEGGEVTAMNFVYS
;
A
#
# COMPACT_ATOMS: atom_id res chain seq x y z
N MET A 1 14.62 -17.83 0.83
CA MET A 1 14.64 -16.38 0.62
C MET A 1 13.25 -15.98 0.17
N PRO A 2 12.40 -15.50 1.08
CA PRO A 2 11.07 -15.00 0.75
C PRO A 2 11.07 -13.80 -0.22
N ILE A 3 12.16 -13.06 -0.39
CA ILE A 3 12.14 -11.85 -1.22
C ILE A 3 13.05 -12.00 -2.45
N THR A 4 12.49 -11.78 -3.64
CA THR A 4 13.22 -11.77 -4.91
C THR A 4 13.03 -10.44 -5.63
N VAL A 5 14.14 -9.80 -6.03
CA VAL A 5 14.16 -8.60 -6.87
C VAL A 5 14.72 -8.98 -8.24
N ASN A 6 13.92 -8.81 -9.29
CA ASN A 6 14.34 -9.04 -10.66
C ASN A 6 14.56 -7.70 -11.37
N GLU A 7 15.82 -7.27 -11.43
CA GLU A 7 16.22 -6.01 -12.06
C GLU A 7 15.89 -5.93 -13.56
N ARG A 8 15.88 -7.07 -14.26
CA ARG A 8 15.61 -7.12 -15.70
C ARG A 8 14.13 -6.86 -16.00
N GLU A 9 13.25 -7.50 -15.23
CA GLU A 9 11.80 -7.35 -15.37
C GLU A 9 11.25 -6.19 -14.53
N LYS A 10 12.10 -5.57 -13.70
CA LYS A 10 11.74 -4.57 -12.68
C LYS A 10 10.61 -5.03 -11.77
N THR A 11 10.58 -6.33 -11.46
CA THR A 11 9.58 -6.96 -10.59
C THR A 11 10.19 -7.26 -9.22
N ILE A 12 9.37 -7.15 -8.18
CA ILE A 12 9.71 -7.55 -6.83
C ILE A 12 8.63 -8.51 -6.34
N HIS A 13 9.05 -9.66 -5.83
CA HIS A 13 8.18 -10.73 -5.40
C HIS A 13 8.50 -11.11 -3.95
N LEU A 14 7.53 -10.89 -3.07
CA LEU A 14 7.53 -11.32 -1.68
C LEU A 14 6.71 -12.61 -1.58
N GLU A 15 7.31 -13.66 -1.02
CA GLU A 15 6.72 -14.97 -0.84
C GLU A 15 6.65 -15.31 0.64
N THR A 16 5.49 -15.71 1.10
CA THR A 16 5.35 -16.47 2.34
C THR A 16 5.26 -17.96 2.00
N ASP A 17 5.00 -18.81 2.98
CA ASP A 17 4.81 -20.23 2.72
C ASP A 17 3.65 -20.46 1.73
N HIS A 18 2.57 -19.67 1.85
CA HIS A 18 1.32 -19.88 1.09
C HIS A 18 0.83 -18.66 0.28
N THR A 19 1.46 -17.49 0.38
CA THR A 19 1.03 -16.27 -0.32
C THR A 19 2.13 -15.63 -1.17
N SER A 20 1.71 -14.91 -2.21
CA SER A 20 2.58 -14.04 -3.01
C SER A 20 2.08 -12.61 -2.90
N TYR A 21 3.00 -11.67 -2.72
CA TYR A 21 2.79 -10.23 -2.90
C TYR A 21 3.78 -9.74 -3.95
N MET A 22 3.28 -9.13 -5.03
CA MET A 22 4.08 -8.73 -6.17
C MET A 22 3.87 -7.26 -6.50
N MET A 23 4.96 -6.60 -6.89
CA MET A 23 4.98 -5.22 -7.34
C MET A 23 5.98 -5.08 -8.50
N ALA A 24 5.86 -4.01 -9.28
CA ALA A 24 6.81 -3.70 -10.33
C ALA A 24 6.96 -2.20 -10.57
N VAL A 25 8.08 -1.82 -11.16
CA VAL A 25 8.34 -0.44 -11.58
C VAL A 25 7.90 -0.28 -13.03
N SER A 26 7.01 0.67 -13.29
CA SER A 26 6.53 0.97 -14.64
C SER A 26 7.62 1.59 -15.52
N GLU A 27 7.36 1.66 -16.83
CA GLU A 27 8.23 2.40 -17.77
C GLU A 27 8.36 3.89 -17.41
N TYR A 28 7.37 4.45 -16.71
CA TYR A 28 7.34 5.85 -16.25
C TYR A 28 8.02 6.06 -14.89
N GLY A 29 8.52 4.99 -14.26
CA GLY A 29 9.21 5.03 -12.98
C GLY A 29 8.30 4.95 -11.75
N HIS A 30 6.99 4.76 -11.90
CA HIS A 30 6.07 4.58 -10.77
C HIS A 30 6.13 3.15 -10.23
N LEU A 31 6.04 2.98 -8.91
CA LEU A 31 5.93 1.66 -8.28
C LEU A 31 4.46 1.23 -8.22
N GLY A 32 4.13 0.16 -8.94
CA GLY A 32 2.80 -0.39 -9.03
C GLY A 32 2.64 -1.74 -8.32
N HIS A 33 1.49 -1.94 -7.69
CA HIS A 33 1.00 -3.19 -7.17
C HIS A 33 0.63 -4.13 -8.33
N LEU A 34 1.00 -5.41 -8.23
CA LEU A 34 0.66 -6.42 -9.23
C LEU A 34 -0.28 -7.50 -8.70
N TYR A 35 -0.06 -7.95 -7.47
CA TYR A 35 -0.80 -9.08 -6.93
C TYR A 35 -0.64 -9.18 -5.42
N TYR A 36 -1.72 -9.57 -4.75
CA TYR A 36 -1.67 -10.15 -3.42
C TYR A 36 -2.69 -11.27 -3.27
N GLY A 37 -2.25 -12.44 -2.85
CA GLY A 37 -3.11 -13.60 -2.68
C GLY A 37 -2.35 -14.92 -2.62
N LYS A 38 -2.99 -16.01 -3.05
CA LYS A 38 -2.41 -17.35 -3.10
C LYS A 38 -1.06 -17.34 -3.81
N ARG A 39 -0.11 -18.13 -3.31
CA ARG A 39 1.22 -18.22 -3.89
C ARG A 39 1.19 -18.57 -5.38
N ILE A 40 1.79 -17.71 -6.18
CA ILE A 40 1.99 -17.82 -7.63
C ILE A 40 3.46 -17.54 -7.97
N LYS A 41 3.90 -18.02 -9.13
CA LYS A 41 5.31 -17.92 -9.57
C LYS A 41 5.62 -16.66 -10.37
N HIS A 42 4.66 -16.15 -11.12
CA HIS A 42 4.91 -15.08 -12.08
C HIS A 42 3.60 -14.34 -12.42
N VAL A 43 3.72 -13.04 -12.65
CA VAL A 43 2.70 -12.14 -13.18
C VAL A 43 3.40 -11.25 -14.20
N ASN A 44 2.84 -11.10 -15.39
CA ASN A 44 3.35 -10.18 -16.40
C ASN A 44 2.95 -8.73 -16.04
N PRO A 45 3.91 -7.83 -15.74
CA PRO A 45 3.58 -6.45 -15.36
C PRO A 45 2.89 -5.65 -16.47
N GLU A 46 3.25 -5.88 -17.74
CA GLU A 46 2.67 -5.14 -18.87
C GLU A 46 1.17 -5.42 -19.04
N GLU A 47 0.79 -6.69 -18.86
CA GLU A 47 -0.62 -7.11 -18.89
C GLU A 47 -1.37 -6.56 -17.68
N HIS A 48 -0.74 -6.52 -16.50
CA HIS A 48 -1.40 -6.10 -15.27
C HIS A 48 -1.58 -4.58 -15.16
N PHE A 49 -0.61 -3.78 -15.60
CA PHE A 49 -0.76 -2.32 -15.59
C PHE A 49 -1.77 -1.80 -16.61
N ARG A 50 -2.16 -2.63 -17.60
CA ARG A 50 -3.24 -2.36 -18.56
C ARG A 50 -3.11 -1.01 -19.28
N PHE A 51 -1.88 -0.53 -19.49
CA PHE A 51 -1.63 0.75 -20.15
C PHE A 51 -2.23 0.83 -21.56
N PHE A 52 -2.35 -0.30 -22.25
CA PHE A 52 -2.95 -0.39 -23.58
C PHE A 52 -4.46 -0.12 -23.60
N GLU A 53 -5.15 -0.20 -22.45
CA GLU A 53 -6.59 0.08 -22.36
C GLU A 53 -6.89 1.57 -22.21
N VAL A 54 -5.89 2.39 -21.90
CA VAL A 54 -6.03 3.83 -21.78
C VAL A 54 -5.80 4.44 -23.17
N PRO A 55 -6.82 5.03 -23.81
CA PRO A 55 -6.64 5.65 -25.11
C PRO A 55 -5.62 6.78 -24.98
N SER A 56 -4.60 6.76 -25.84
CA SER A 56 -3.63 7.85 -25.93
C SER A 56 -4.37 9.19 -26.01
N PRO A 57 -3.95 10.23 -25.26
CA PRO A 57 -4.60 11.53 -25.28
C PRO A 57 -4.43 12.26 -26.64
N GLY A 58 -3.81 11.62 -27.63
CA GLY A 58 -3.60 12.15 -28.97
C GLY A 58 -2.23 12.81 -29.10
N PRO A 59 -1.80 13.12 -30.34
CA PRO A 59 -0.46 13.65 -30.62
C PRO A 59 -0.20 15.03 -29.99
N ASP A 60 -1.26 15.77 -29.65
CA ASP A 60 -1.17 17.14 -29.11
C ASP A 60 -1.00 17.19 -27.59
N LEU A 61 -1.23 16.07 -26.89
CA LEU A 61 -1.26 16.00 -25.42
C LEU A 61 -0.16 15.07 -24.87
N LYS A 62 1.06 15.18 -25.39
CA LYS A 62 2.21 14.32 -25.04
C LYS A 62 2.64 14.33 -23.56
N ARG A 63 2.16 15.31 -22.78
CA ARG A 63 2.48 15.46 -21.34
C ARG A 63 1.30 15.09 -20.43
N GLU A 64 0.17 14.70 -20.99
CA GLU A 64 -1.01 14.32 -20.22
C GLU A 64 -0.78 12.92 -19.63
N LYS A 65 -0.84 12.83 -18.29
CA LYS A 65 -0.63 11.60 -17.54
C LYS A 65 -1.86 11.20 -16.71
N ALA A 66 -2.81 12.10 -16.48
CA ALA A 66 -3.89 11.91 -15.51
C ALA A 66 -4.74 10.68 -15.83
N ARG A 67 -5.00 10.38 -17.10
CA ARG A 67 -5.72 9.15 -17.48
C ARG A 67 -5.02 7.87 -17.05
N MET A 68 -3.70 7.80 -17.24
CA MET A 68 -2.89 6.68 -16.80
C MET A 68 -2.83 6.62 -15.28
N LEU A 69 -2.54 7.75 -14.62
CA LEU A 69 -2.44 7.84 -13.17
C LEU A 69 -3.77 7.50 -12.47
N ALA A 70 -4.92 7.77 -13.12
CA ALA A 70 -6.24 7.45 -12.56
C ALA A 70 -6.55 5.95 -12.49
N ILE A 71 -5.85 5.11 -13.26
CA ILE A 71 -6.05 3.66 -13.27
C ILE A 71 -4.84 2.87 -12.75
N PHE A 72 -3.67 3.50 -12.66
CA PHE A 72 -2.43 2.80 -12.32
C PHE A 72 -2.52 2.26 -10.88
N PRO A 73 -2.26 0.95 -10.65
CA PRO A 73 -2.41 0.35 -9.34
C PRO A 73 -1.21 0.72 -8.46
N PHE A 74 -1.24 1.84 -7.75
CA PHE A 74 -0.05 2.31 -7.00
C PHE A 74 0.20 1.48 -5.74
N GLU A 75 1.47 1.21 -5.43
CA GLU A 75 1.86 0.70 -4.11
C GLU A 75 1.68 1.76 -3.00
N TYR A 76 1.87 3.04 -3.35
CA TYR A 76 1.77 4.17 -2.42
C TYR A 76 1.30 5.45 -3.14
N PRO A 77 -0.01 5.59 -3.44
CA PRO A 77 -0.53 6.71 -4.22
C PRO A 77 -0.41 8.04 -3.49
N THR A 78 -0.19 9.12 -4.26
CA THR A 78 -0.08 10.49 -3.78
C THR A 78 -1.14 11.40 -4.39
N GLY A 79 -1.42 12.52 -3.72
CA GLY A 79 -2.39 13.49 -4.22
C GLY A 79 -1.80 14.56 -5.14
N GLY A 80 -2.68 15.16 -5.96
CA GLY A 80 -2.38 16.38 -6.72
C GLY A 80 -1.67 16.17 -8.06
N ILE A 81 -1.55 14.93 -8.55
CA ILE A 81 -0.83 14.60 -9.79
C ILE A 81 -1.71 14.05 -10.92
N GLY A 82 -3.01 13.87 -10.68
CA GLY A 82 -3.96 13.37 -11.69
C GLY A 82 -4.60 12.01 -11.36
N ASP A 83 -4.16 11.35 -10.29
CA ASP A 83 -4.97 10.31 -9.64
C ASP A 83 -6.02 10.99 -8.75
N PHE A 84 -7.29 10.69 -9.00
CA PHE A 84 -8.44 11.26 -8.28
C PHE A 84 -8.99 10.34 -7.19
N ARG A 85 -8.37 9.17 -6.97
CA ARG A 85 -8.69 8.27 -5.86
C ARG A 85 -8.12 8.80 -4.54
N THR A 86 -8.41 8.12 -3.43
CA THR A 86 -7.92 8.55 -2.10
C THR A 86 -6.41 8.30 -2.00
N PRO A 87 -5.57 9.32 -1.77
CA PRO A 87 -4.13 9.12 -1.68
C PRO A 87 -3.72 8.45 -0.37
N ALA A 88 -2.57 7.77 -0.38
CA ALA A 88 -1.90 7.29 0.83
C ALA A 88 -1.07 8.41 1.48
N LEU A 89 -0.48 9.29 0.66
CA LEU A 89 0.31 10.43 1.10
C LEU A 89 -0.20 11.73 0.47
N GLN A 90 -0.43 12.74 1.32
CA GLN A 90 -0.73 14.10 0.91
C GLN A 90 0.25 15.05 1.59
N VAL A 91 0.97 15.83 0.80
CA VAL A 91 1.93 16.82 1.25
C VAL A 91 1.57 18.17 0.65
N ARG A 92 1.79 19.25 1.43
CA ARG A 92 1.65 20.64 0.99
C ARG A 92 2.95 21.39 1.23
N ASN A 93 3.44 22.11 0.23
CA ASN A 93 4.61 22.97 0.38
C ASN A 93 4.27 24.33 1.00
N GLU A 94 5.29 25.12 1.32
CA GLU A 94 5.15 26.46 1.92
C GLU A 94 4.34 27.45 1.07
N LYS A 95 4.25 27.22 -0.25
CA LYS A 95 3.47 28.02 -1.20
C LYS A 95 2.00 27.56 -1.29
N GLY A 96 1.61 26.55 -0.52
CA GLY A 96 0.25 26.00 -0.50
C GLY A 96 -0.06 25.03 -1.64
N MET A 97 0.93 24.60 -2.42
CA MET A 97 0.76 23.62 -3.49
C MET A 97 0.82 22.19 -2.93
N SER A 98 -0.06 21.32 -3.44
CA SER A 98 -0.31 19.98 -2.88
C SER A 98 -0.08 18.85 -3.88
N ALA A 99 0.87 19.01 -4.80
CA ALA A 99 1.25 17.98 -5.77
C ALA A 99 2.51 17.24 -5.29
N CYS A 100 2.45 15.91 -5.26
CA CYS A 100 3.59 15.06 -4.96
C CYS A 100 3.62 13.89 -5.96
N GLU A 101 4.70 13.74 -6.73
CA GLU A 101 4.91 12.61 -7.65
C GLU A 101 6.08 11.75 -7.17
N LEU A 102 5.78 10.56 -6.65
CA LEU A 102 6.80 9.62 -6.19
C LEU A 102 7.27 8.71 -7.32
N LEU A 103 8.56 8.75 -7.59
CA LEU A 103 9.24 7.89 -8.56
C LEU A 103 10.16 6.90 -7.84
N TYR A 104 10.21 5.67 -8.35
CA TYR A 104 11.09 4.62 -7.86
C TYR A 104 12.56 5.03 -8.00
N ARG A 105 13.32 4.79 -6.94
CA ARG A 105 14.75 5.08 -6.88
C ARG A 105 15.58 3.81 -6.71
N ASP A 106 15.27 3.01 -5.70
CA ASP A 106 16.08 1.84 -5.32
C ASP A 106 15.27 0.82 -4.51
N ALA A 107 15.72 -0.43 -4.49
CA ALA A 107 15.17 -1.50 -3.67
C ALA A 107 16.29 -2.32 -3.03
N ARG A 108 16.15 -2.62 -1.74
CA ARG A 108 17.13 -3.40 -0.98
C ARG A 108 16.45 -4.44 -0.13
N VAL A 109 17.06 -5.62 -0.06
CA VAL A 109 16.63 -6.71 0.80
C VAL A 109 17.63 -6.85 1.93
N GLU A 110 17.12 -6.81 3.16
CA GLU A 110 17.89 -6.96 4.38
C GLU A 110 17.33 -8.11 5.21
N PHE A 111 18.18 -8.83 5.92
CA PHE A 111 17.75 -9.85 6.87
C PHE A 111 17.26 -9.19 8.17
N GLY A 112 16.22 -9.77 8.76
CA GLY A 112 15.59 -9.30 9.97
C GLY A 112 14.56 -8.20 9.76
N LYS A 113 13.98 -7.75 10.87
CA LYS A 113 12.99 -6.66 10.88
C LYS A 113 13.56 -5.42 11.59
N PRO A 114 13.66 -4.26 10.91
CA PRO A 114 14.08 -3.02 11.56
C PRO A 114 13.07 -2.54 12.59
N LYS A 115 13.57 -1.94 13.68
CA LYS A 115 12.73 -1.25 14.69
C LYS A 115 12.20 0.07 14.13
N LEU A 116 11.03 0.49 14.63
CA LEU A 116 10.48 1.82 14.40
C LEU A 116 10.73 2.69 15.64
N PRO A 117 11.67 3.65 15.60
CA PRO A 117 11.98 4.47 16.78
C PRO A 117 10.76 5.19 17.32
N GLY A 118 10.48 5.04 18.62
CA GLY A 118 9.34 5.67 19.28
C GLY A 118 7.98 5.05 18.99
N LEU A 119 7.91 3.95 18.23
CA LEU A 119 6.65 3.28 17.87
C LEU A 119 6.70 1.78 18.21
N PRO A 120 5.56 1.17 18.57
CA PRO A 120 5.45 -0.29 18.63
C PRO A 120 5.55 -0.89 17.22
N SER A 121 6.17 -2.06 17.11
CA SER A 121 6.23 -2.82 15.86
C SER A 121 6.33 -4.32 16.17
N SER A 122 5.95 -5.17 15.21
CA SER A 122 6.38 -6.57 15.26
C SER A 122 7.91 -6.66 15.21
N PHE A 123 8.44 -7.84 15.53
CA PHE A 123 9.88 -8.09 15.62
C PHE A 123 10.20 -9.47 15.03
N GLY A 124 11.40 -9.60 14.47
CA GLY A 124 11.93 -10.83 13.91
C GLY A 124 13.41 -10.68 13.64
N ASP A 125 14.16 -11.76 13.82
CA ASP A 125 15.60 -11.78 13.65
C ASP A 125 15.99 -12.09 12.20
N GLU A 126 17.30 -12.04 11.92
CA GLU A 126 17.88 -12.29 10.59
C GLU A 126 17.62 -13.72 10.06
N GLN A 127 17.20 -14.66 10.91
CA GLN A 127 16.93 -16.04 10.51
C GLN A 127 15.45 -16.27 10.15
N SER A 128 14.56 -15.43 10.65
CA SER A 128 13.11 -15.62 10.57
C SER A 128 12.40 -14.66 9.62
N VAL A 129 12.97 -13.49 9.36
CA VAL A 129 12.33 -12.42 8.58
C VAL A 129 13.31 -11.84 7.56
N GLU A 130 12.80 -11.49 6.39
CA GLU A 130 13.48 -10.59 5.45
C GLU A 130 12.65 -9.31 5.32
N THR A 131 13.32 -8.18 5.15
CA THR A 131 12.69 -6.88 4.91
C THR A 131 13.14 -6.32 3.57
N LEU A 132 12.16 -6.03 2.71
CA LEU A 132 12.34 -5.19 1.53
C LEU A 132 12.18 -3.73 1.93
N THR A 133 13.16 -2.92 1.56
CA THR A 133 13.13 -1.47 1.62
C THR A 133 13.06 -0.94 0.19
N VAL A 134 12.00 -0.20 -0.14
CA VAL A 134 11.87 0.48 -1.44
C VAL A 134 11.95 1.99 -1.22
N GLU A 135 12.92 2.64 -1.86
CA GLU A 135 13.05 4.10 -1.85
C GLU A 135 12.31 4.69 -3.05
N LEU A 136 11.43 5.64 -2.74
CA LEU A 136 10.76 6.51 -3.69
C LEU A 136 11.20 7.95 -3.43
N GLU A 137 11.22 8.78 -4.47
CA GLU A 137 11.52 10.19 -4.35
C GLU A 137 10.60 11.07 -5.19
N ASP A 138 10.28 12.25 -4.65
CA ASP A 138 9.76 13.37 -5.42
C ASP A 138 10.93 14.31 -5.75
N PRO A 139 11.34 14.42 -7.02
CA PRO A 139 12.50 15.21 -7.41
C PRO A 139 12.26 16.73 -7.34
N VAL A 140 11.00 17.18 -7.31
CA VAL A 140 10.65 18.60 -7.23
C VAL A 140 10.61 19.06 -5.79
N LEU A 141 9.99 18.27 -4.90
CA LEU A 141 9.92 18.57 -3.48
C LEU A 141 11.19 18.16 -2.72
N HIS A 142 12.06 17.37 -3.32
CA HIS A 142 13.17 16.67 -2.65
C HIS A 142 12.69 15.89 -1.43
N LEU A 143 11.56 15.18 -1.60
CA LEU A 143 10.94 14.35 -0.58
C LEU A 143 11.32 12.91 -0.83
N ARG A 144 11.93 12.24 0.15
CA ARG A 144 12.20 10.80 0.09
C ARG A 144 11.17 10.03 0.91
N VAL A 145 10.59 9.00 0.32
CA VAL A 145 9.65 8.09 0.95
C VAL A 145 10.22 6.68 0.90
N THR A 146 10.45 6.09 2.07
CA THR A 146 10.96 4.73 2.20
C THR A 146 9.82 3.82 2.64
N LEU A 147 9.45 2.86 1.80
CA LEU A 147 8.47 1.83 2.09
C LEU A 147 9.18 0.59 2.63
N PHE A 148 8.73 0.08 3.78
CA PHE A 148 9.26 -1.15 4.38
C PHE A 148 8.23 -2.26 4.26
N TYR A 149 8.66 -3.43 3.80
CA TYR A 149 7.87 -4.67 3.74
C TYR A 149 8.66 -5.77 4.45
N SER A 150 8.28 -6.12 5.68
CA SER A 150 8.91 -7.26 6.38
C SER A 150 8.03 -8.50 6.23
N VAL A 151 8.62 -9.60 5.75
CA VAL A 151 7.95 -10.86 5.41
C VAL A 151 8.21 -11.91 6.49
N PHE A 152 7.14 -12.29 7.18
CA PHE A 152 7.09 -13.39 8.13
C PHE A 152 6.54 -14.62 7.38
N ALA A 153 7.44 -15.36 6.74
CA ALA A 153 7.05 -16.36 5.75
C ALA A 153 6.22 -17.50 6.34
N LYS A 154 6.55 -17.95 7.56
CA LYS A 154 5.86 -19.07 8.23
C LYS A 154 4.47 -18.70 8.72
N GLU A 155 4.26 -17.44 9.07
CA GLU A 155 3.00 -16.92 9.59
C GLU A 155 2.06 -16.39 8.49
N ASP A 156 2.49 -16.39 7.22
CA ASP A 156 1.80 -15.72 6.11
C ASP A 156 1.49 -14.25 6.38
N VAL A 157 2.43 -13.54 7.03
CA VAL A 157 2.26 -12.13 7.40
C VAL A 157 3.27 -11.26 6.66
N ILE A 158 2.76 -10.20 6.02
CA ILE A 158 3.57 -9.09 5.50
C ILE A 158 3.23 -7.84 6.31
N THR A 159 4.24 -7.22 6.91
CA THR A 159 4.07 -5.95 7.63
C THR A 159 4.57 -4.79 6.79
N ARG A 160 3.78 -3.71 6.72
CA ARG A 160 4.12 -2.50 5.98
C ARG A 160 4.27 -1.30 6.92
N SER A 161 5.25 -0.44 6.63
CA SER A 161 5.42 0.85 7.29
C SER A 161 6.13 1.83 6.35
N VAL A 162 6.08 3.11 6.68
CA VAL A 162 6.60 4.18 5.82
C VAL A 162 7.44 5.15 6.63
N ARG A 163 8.58 5.56 6.08
CA ARG A 163 9.38 6.69 6.57
C ARG A 163 9.39 7.78 5.52
N ILE A 164 9.13 9.01 5.95
CA ILE A 164 9.09 10.19 5.08
C ILE A 164 10.20 11.13 5.54
N CYS A 165 11.10 11.50 4.63
CA CYS A 165 12.25 12.35 4.91
C CYS A 165 12.23 13.56 3.95
N ASN A 166 12.18 14.77 4.51
CA ASN A 166 12.36 15.99 3.73
C ASN A 166 13.86 16.24 3.55
N GLU A 167 14.35 16.10 2.31
CA GLU A 167 15.74 16.36 1.93
C GLU A 167 15.90 17.71 1.21
N GLY A 168 14.79 18.43 1.07
CA GLY A 168 14.72 19.77 0.51
C GLY A 168 15.00 20.87 1.52
N LYS A 169 14.88 22.10 1.02
CA LYS A 169 15.02 23.32 1.84
C LYS A 169 13.68 23.93 2.21
N GLU A 170 12.63 23.65 1.43
CA GLU A 170 11.28 24.16 1.70
C GLU A 170 10.66 23.39 2.87
N THR A 171 9.83 24.08 3.64
CA THR A 171 9.02 23.41 4.67
C THR A 171 7.87 22.66 4.01
N LEU A 172 7.72 21.39 4.36
CA LEU A 172 6.65 20.52 3.87
C LEU A 172 5.71 20.15 5.02
N THR A 173 4.41 20.27 4.79
CA THR A 173 3.37 19.85 5.74
C THR A 173 2.79 18.52 5.26
N ILE A 174 2.85 17.49 6.11
CA ILE A 174 2.17 16.20 5.86
C ILE A 174 0.71 16.35 6.29
N GLU A 175 -0.20 16.28 5.34
CA GLU A 175 -1.66 16.36 5.59
C GLU A 175 -2.28 14.97 5.72
N ARG A 176 -1.63 13.96 5.14
CA ARG A 176 -2.01 12.55 5.24
C ARG A 176 -0.79 11.67 5.04
N ALA A 177 -0.63 10.65 5.85
CA ALA A 177 0.37 9.59 5.67
C ALA A 177 -0.19 8.26 6.20
N LEU A 178 -0.54 7.35 5.30
CA LEU A 178 -0.99 6.00 5.65
C LEU A 178 0.19 5.02 5.70
N SER A 179 0.03 3.93 6.45
CA SER A 179 1.04 2.86 6.50
C SER A 179 0.96 1.90 5.31
N VAL A 180 -0.21 1.82 4.67
CA VAL A 180 -0.51 0.87 3.60
C VAL A 180 -1.58 1.46 2.67
N SER A 181 -1.46 1.12 1.39
CA SER A 181 -2.48 1.28 0.36
C SER A 181 -2.34 0.11 -0.60
N MET A 182 -3.45 -0.41 -1.10
CA MET A 182 -3.48 -1.58 -1.96
C MET A 182 -4.64 -1.45 -2.93
N ASP A 183 -4.33 -1.46 -4.22
CA ASP A 183 -5.32 -1.48 -5.29
C ASP A 183 -5.62 -2.94 -5.65
N LEU A 184 -6.90 -3.31 -5.60
CA LEU A 184 -7.37 -4.66 -5.90
C LEU A 184 -8.46 -4.62 -6.96
N GLU A 185 -8.49 -5.62 -7.84
CA GLU A 185 -9.64 -5.84 -8.71
C GLU A 185 -10.86 -6.23 -7.89
N ASN A 186 -12.00 -5.59 -8.14
CA ASN A 186 -13.21 -5.86 -7.39
C ASN A 186 -13.72 -7.30 -7.68
N ARG A 187 -13.84 -8.11 -6.64
CA ARG A 187 -14.33 -9.50 -6.69
C ARG A 187 -15.58 -9.68 -5.83
N ASN A 188 -16.48 -8.69 -5.86
CA ASN A 188 -17.70 -8.63 -5.05
C ASN A 188 -17.42 -8.77 -3.55
N PHE A 189 -16.42 -8.02 -3.06
CA PHE A 189 -15.98 -8.14 -1.68
C PHE A 189 -17.06 -7.76 -0.66
N GLU A 190 -16.99 -8.38 0.51
CA GLU A 190 -17.55 -7.84 1.74
C GLU A 190 -16.44 -7.22 2.59
N VAL A 191 -16.78 -6.22 3.40
CA VAL A 191 -15.91 -5.61 4.41
C VAL A 191 -16.35 -6.10 5.77
N LEU A 192 -15.43 -6.67 6.54
CA LEU A 192 -15.60 -7.00 7.95
C LEU A 192 -14.86 -5.98 8.81
N GLY A 193 -15.59 -5.36 9.73
CA GLY A 193 -15.05 -4.53 10.80
C GLY A 193 -15.43 -5.08 12.17
N LEU A 194 -14.81 -4.52 13.22
CA LEU A 194 -15.10 -4.84 14.61
C LEU A 194 -15.61 -3.58 15.31
N PHE A 195 -16.91 -3.55 15.61
CA PHE A 195 -17.62 -2.36 16.09
C PHE A 195 -18.16 -2.56 17.51
N GLY A 196 -18.44 -1.48 18.24
CA GLY A 196 -19.04 -1.62 19.56
C GLY A 196 -19.17 -0.30 20.30
N ASP A 197 -19.11 -0.41 21.62
CA ASP A 197 -18.97 0.71 22.54
C ASP A 197 -18.36 0.20 23.85
N TRP A 198 -18.14 1.08 24.81
CA TRP A 198 -17.70 0.70 26.15
C TRP A 198 -18.55 -0.45 26.73
N ALA A 199 -17.86 -1.47 27.25
CA ALA A 199 -18.43 -2.70 27.82
C ALA A 199 -19.17 -3.61 26.82
N ARG A 200 -19.01 -3.37 25.52
CA ARG A 200 -19.59 -4.16 24.41
C ARG A 200 -18.78 -3.98 23.13
N GLU A 201 -17.46 -4.08 23.23
CA GLU A 201 -16.51 -3.82 22.14
C GLU A 201 -16.45 -4.96 21.11
N ARG A 202 -16.04 -4.63 19.88
CA ARG A 202 -15.54 -5.57 18.85
C ARG A 202 -16.53 -6.65 18.38
N HIS A 203 -17.81 -6.31 18.25
CA HIS A 203 -18.78 -7.11 17.52
C HIS A 203 -18.42 -7.13 16.03
N PRO A 204 -18.29 -8.32 15.42
CA PRO A 204 -18.00 -8.43 14.00
C PRO A 204 -19.23 -8.03 13.17
N GLU A 205 -19.05 -7.09 12.24
CA GLU A 205 -20.08 -6.71 11.28
C GLU A 205 -19.54 -6.82 9.86
N ARG A 206 -20.30 -7.50 8.99
CA ARG A 206 -20.00 -7.70 7.58
C ARG A 206 -20.96 -6.88 6.73
N VAL A 207 -20.43 -6.08 5.82
CA VAL A 207 -21.21 -5.27 4.88
C VAL A 207 -20.64 -5.44 3.48
N LYS A 208 -21.50 -5.46 2.45
CA LYS A 208 -21.01 -5.50 1.07
C LYS A 208 -20.18 -4.25 0.76
N LEU A 209 -19.09 -4.44 0.01
CA LEU A 209 -18.34 -3.34 -0.57
C LEU A 209 -19.21 -2.68 -1.64
N HIS A 210 -19.51 -1.40 -1.47
CA HIS A 210 -20.33 -0.65 -2.43
C HIS A 210 -19.49 0.38 -3.19
N HIS A 211 -20.02 0.88 -4.30
CA HIS A 211 -19.41 2.02 -5.00
C HIS A 211 -19.33 3.23 -4.08
N GLY A 212 -18.16 3.87 -4.03
CA GLY A 212 -17.89 5.00 -3.15
C GLY A 212 -16.87 4.65 -2.07
N LYS A 213 -17.06 5.21 -0.87
CA LYS A 213 -16.09 5.10 0.22
C LYS A 213 -16.76 4.55 1.47
N GLN A 214 -16.20 3.49 2.03
CA GLN A 214 -16.51 2.96 3.35
C GLN A 214 -15.30 3.20 4.27
N VAL A 215 -15.55 3.68 5.48
CA VAL A 215 -14.49 4.12 6.40
C VAL A 215 -14.77 3.59 7.79
N ILE A 216 -13.72 3.04 8.41
CA ILE A 216 -13.62 2.75 9.84
C ILE A 216 -12.48 3.64 10.35
N SER A 217 -12.76 4.51 11.31
CA SER A 217 -11.84 5.52 11.82
C SER A 217 -12.17 5.99 13.24
N SER A 218 -11.13 6.23 14.04
CA SER A 218 -11.28 6.98 15.29
C SER A 218 -10.68 8.38 15.18
N LEU A 219 -11.45 9.39 15.61
CA LEU A 219 -10.99 10.78 15.78
C LEU A 219 -10.79 11.16 17.26
N ARG A 220 -10.81 10.17 18.16
CA ARG A 220 -10.73 10.40 19.62
C ARG A 220 -9.32 10.63 20.15
N GLY A 221 -8.30 10.52 19.30
CA GLY A 221 -6.90 10.45 19.73
C GLY A 221 -6.50 9.10 20.35
N VAL A 222 -7.38 8.10 20.27
CA VAL A 222 -7.15 6.70 20.69
C VAL A 222 -7.81 5.74 19.70
N SER A 223 -7.37 4.48 19.61
CA SER A 223 -7.97 3.46 18.73
C SER A 223 -9.47 3.23 18.94
N SER A 224 -10.01 3.60 20.10
CA SER A 224 -11.44 3.60 20.49
C SER A 224 -12.10 2.24 20.77
N PRO A 225 -13.11 2.19 21.66
CA PRO A 225 -13.97 1.02 21.81
C PRO A 225 -15.06 0.92 20.73
N GLN A 226 -15.34 2.00 20.00
CA GLN A 226 -16.37 2.02 18.96
C GLN A 226 -15.95 1.28 17.69
N GLU A 227 -14.70 1.44 17.29
CA GLU A 227 -14.19 0.98 16.00
C GLU A 227 -12.77 0.46 16.21
N ALA A 228 -12.55 -0.85 16.10
CA ALA A 228 -11.20 -1.39 16.21
C ALA A 228 -10.36 -1.01 14.98
N PRO A 229 -9.03 -0.86 15.11
CA PRO A 229 -8.13 -0.59 13.99
C PRO A 229 -7.85 -1.84 13.13
N PHE A 230 -8.90 -2.59 12.80
CA PHE A 230 -8.89 -3.83 12.04
C PHE A 230 -9.94 -3.75 10.92
N ILE A 231 -9.55 -4.20 9.72
CA ILE A 231 -10.45 -4.34 8.57
C ILE A 231 -10.07 -5.60 7.80
N ALA A 232 -11.07 -6.31 7.30
CA ALA A 232 -10.84 -7.43 6.38
C ALA A 232 -11.76 -7.34 5.16
N LEU A 233 -11.20 -7.61 3.99
CA LEU A 233 -11.91 -7.83 2.74
C LEU A 233 -12.12 -9.33 2.56
N LEU A 234 -13.37 -9.74 2.41
CA LEU A 234 -13.77 -11.13 2.24
C LEU A 234 -14.23 -11.33 0.80
N GLY A 235 -13.64 -12.31 0.10
CA GLY A 235 -14.11 -12.71 -1.21
C GLY A 235 -15.55 -13.26 -1.16
N GLU A 236 -16.25 -13.17 -2.28
CA GLU A 236 -17.63 -13.68 -2.38
C GLU A 236 -17.73 -15.15 -1.90
N GLY A 237 -18.70 -15.43 -1.03
CA GLY A 237 -18.93 -16.78 -0.48
C GLY A 237 -18.01 -17.19 0.68
N THR A 238 -17.17 -16.29 1.19
CA THR A 238 -16.25 -16.59 2.31
C THR A 238 -17.00 -16.91 3.61
N SER A 239 -16.65 -18.05 4.20
CA SER A 239 -17.16 -18.56 5.48
C SER A 239 -16.05 -18.65 6.53
N GLN A 240 -16.34 -19.24 7.69
CA GLN A 240 -15.30 -19.53 8.70
C GLN A 240 -14.37 -20.67 8.29
N GLU A 241 -14.82 -21.56 7.40
CA GLU A 241 -14.09 -22.79 7.04
C GLU A 241 -13.40 -22.69 5.67
N GLY A 242 -13.68 -21.64 4.90
CA GLY A 242 -13.07 -21.47 3.58
C GLY A 242 -13.48 -20.16 2.90
N GLY A 243 -12.62 -19.72 1.99
CA GLY A 243 -12.72 -18.46 1.27
C GLY A 243 -11.43 -17.66 1.34
N GLU A 244 -11.38 -16.56 0.58
CA GLU A 244 -10.21 -15.68 0.53
C GLU A 244 -10.46 -14.46 1.41
N VAL A 245 -9.52 -14.17 2.31
CA VAL A 245 -9.58 -13.01 3.20
C VAL A 245 -8.28 -12.24 3.10
N THR A 246 -8.39 -10.94 2.83
CA THR A 246 -7.28 -10.00 3.01
C THR A 246 -7.57 -9.12 4.20
N ALA A 247 -6.77 -9.23 5.26
CA ALA A 247 -6.98 -8.47 6.49
C ALA A 247 -5.81 -7.53 6.77
N MET A 248 -6.12 -6.40 7.41
CA MET A 248 -5.14 -5.42 7.88
C MET A 248 -5.46 -5.07 9.33
N ASN A 249 -4.43 -5.04 10.17
CA ASN A 249 -4.52 -4.59 11.54
C ASN A 249 -3.46 -3.51 11.77
N PHE A 250 -3.85 -2.38 12.33
CA PHE A 250 -2.94 -1.24 12.51
C PHE A 250 -2.31 -1.26 13.90
N VAL A 251 -0.98 -1.44 13.94
CA VAL A 251 -0.19 -1.46 15.17
C VAL A 251 0.03 -0.02 15.65
N TYR A 252 -1.01 0.57 16.22
CA TYR A 252 -1.05 1.93 16.73
C TYR A 252 -2.16 2.05 17.78
N SER A 253 -2.08 3.03 18.70
CA SER A 253 -3.02 3.18 19.83
C SER A 253 -3.44 4.61 20.05
#